data_AF-A0A526PWX5-F1
#
_entry.id   AF-A0A526PWX5-F1
#
_cell.length_a   1.000
_cell.length_b   1.000
_cell.length_c   1.000
_cell.angle_alpha   90.00
_cell.angle_beta   90.00
_cell.angle_gamma   90.00
#
_symmetry.space_group_name_H-M   'P 1'
#
loop_
_entity.id
_entity.type
_entity.pdbx_description
1 polymer ?
#
loop_
_entity_poly.entity_id
_entity_poly.type
_entity_poly.pdbx_seq_one_letter_code
_entity_poly.pdbx_strand_id
1 'polypeptide(L)' 'MIVFDLPRRFAAEFLGTGLLVATVVGSGIMAETLTHDTALALLGNTLATGAMLVVLITILGPISGAHFNP' A
#
# COMPACT_ATOMS: atom_id res chain seq x y z
N MET A 1 -3.70 11.98 -23.68
CA MET A 1 -3.83 11.32 -22.36
C MET A 1 -4.46 9.96 -22.62
N ILE A 2 -3.77 8.85 -22.32
CA ILE A 2 -4.36 7.51 -22.48
C ILE A 2 -5.38 7.36 -21.35
N VAL A 3 -6.66 7.23 -21.70
CA VAL A 3 -7.72 6.99 -20.73
C VAL A 3 -7.98 5.49 -20.68
N PHE A 4 -7.69 4.87 -19.54
CA PHE A 4 -8.00 3.45 -19.31
C PHE A 4 -9.51 3.27 -19.09
N ASP A 5 -10.03 2.13 -19.54
CA ASP A 5 -11.43 1.73 -19.35
C ASP A 5 -11.73 1.45 -17.87
N LEU A 6 -13.00 1.63 -17.51
CA LEU A 6 -13.48 1.51 -16.14
C LEU A 6 -13.06 0.19 -15.44
N PRO A 7 -13.14 -0.98 -16.10
CA PRO A 7 -12.70 -2.25 -15.50
C PRO A 7 -11.22 -2.25 -15.08
N ARG A 8 -10.33 -1.69 -15.90
CA ARG A 8 -8.90 -1.61 -15.57
C ARG A 8 -8.63 -0.65 -14.42
N ARG A 9 -9.38 0.46 -14.35
CA ARG A 9 -9.27 1.41 -13.23
C ARG A 9 -9.71 0.76 -11.92
N PHE A 10 -10.81 0.02 -11.91
CA PHE A 10 -11.25 -0.72 -10.73
C PHE A 10 -10.30 -1.86 -10.35
N ALA A 11 -9.76 -2.59 -11.31
CA ALA A 11 -8.75 -3.61 -11.03
C ALA A 11 -7.49 -3.01 -10.41
N ALA A 12 -7.04 -1.84 -10.89
CA ALA A 12 -5.90 -1.14 -10.31
C ALA A 12 -6.17 -0.67 -8.87
N GLU A 13 -7.36 -0.12 -8.57
CA GLU A 13 -7.73 0.23 -7.19
C GLU A 13 -7.83 -1.00 -6.29
N PHE A 14 -8.47 -2.09 -6.75
CA PHE A 14 -8.59 -3.34 -6.01
C PHE A 14 -7.22 -3.94 -5.67
N LEU A 15 -6.34 -4.05 -6.66
CA LEU A 15 -4.98 -4.56 -6.46
C LEU A 15 -4.15 -3.62 -5.57
N GLY A 16 -4.24 -2.32 -5.78
CA GLY A 16 -3.54 -1.33 -4.96
C GLY A 16 -3.94 -1.38 -3.49
N THR A 17 -5.25 -1.37 -3.20
CA THR A 17 -5.75 -1.50 -1.83
C THR A 17 -5.39 -2.86 -1.23
N GLY A 18 -5.54 -3.95 -1.97
CA GLY A 18 -5.21 -5.30 -1.49
C GLY A 18 -3.73 -5.44 -1.11
N LEU A 19 -2.83 -4.94 -1.96
CA LEU A 19 -1.39 -4.92 -1.70
C LEU A 19 -1.04 -4.00 -0.53
N LEU A 20 -1.65 -2.80 -0.45
CA LEU A 20 -1.42 -1.87 0.65
C LEU A 20 -1.82 -2.49 1.99
N VAL A 21 -3.00 -3.11 2.07
CA VAL A 21 -3.47 -3.81 3.29
C VAL A 21 -2.54 -4.96 3.64
N ALA A 22 -2.15 -5.78 2.66
CA ALA A 22 -1.24 -6.89 2.88
C ALA A 22 0.11 -6.41 3.43
N THR A 23 0.65 -5.30 2.91
CA THR A 23 1.88 -4.70 3.43
C THR A 23 1.68 -4.19 4.85
N VAL A 24 0.68 -3.34 5.12
CA VAL A 24 0.47 -2.71 6.43
C VAL A 24 0.28 -3.77 7.52
N VAL A 25 -0.58 -4.76 7.28
CA VAL A 25 -0.86 -5.82 8.26
C VAL A 25 0.35 -6.74 8.40
N GLY A 26 0.97 -7.14 7.29
CA GLY A 26 2.14 -8.02 7.29
C GLY A 26 3.35 -7.39 7.99
N SER A 27 3.64 -6.12 7.73
CA SER A 27 4.74 -5.41 8.39
C SER A 27 4.47 -5.16 9.86
N GLY A 28 3.22 -4.92 10.28
CA GLY A 28 2.84 -4.81 11.68
C GLY A 28 3.14 -6.09 12.45
N ILE A 29 2.62 -7.23 11.97
CA ILE A 29 2.86 -8.55 12.59
C ILE A 29 4.36 -8.86 12.62
N MET A 30 5.07 -8.64 11.52
CA MET A 30 6.51 -8.87 11.46
C MET A 30 7.28 -7.99 12.45
N ALA A 31 6.94 -6.71 12.56
CA ALA A 31 7.62 -5.79 13.47
C ALA A 31 7.45 -6.20 14.94
N GLU A 32 6.25 -6.65 15.33
CA GLU A 32 5.99 -7.21 16.67
C GLU A 32 6.76 -8.51 16.93
N THR A 33 7.02 -9.33 15.90
CA THR A 33 7.85 -10.55 16.05
C THR A 33 9.34 -10.25 16.19
N LEU A 34 9.81 -9.11 15.67
CA LEU A 34 11.23 -8.75 15.67
C LEU A 34 11.67 -8.01 16.95
N THR A 35 10.75 -7.30 17.62
CA THR A 35 11.09 -6.50 18.80
C THR A 35 9.90 -6.36 19.76
N HIS A 36 10.21 -6.26 21.05
CA HIS A 36 9.23 -5.90 22.09
C HIS A 36 9.18 -4.38 22.33
N ASP A 37 10.06 -3.59 21.69
CA ASP A 37 10.02 -2.14 21.73
C ASP A 37 8.91 -1.62 20.79
N THR A 38 7.84 -1.09 21.39
CA THR A 38 6.69 -0.57 20.66
C THR A 38 7.03 0.57 19.72
N ALA A 39 7.95 1.47 20.11
CA ALA A 39 8.31 2.61 19.27
C ALA A 39 9.04 2.14 18.00
N LEU A 40 9.96 1.17 18.15
CA LEU A 40 10.66 0.58 17.02
C LEU A 40 9.71 -0.22 16.11
N ALA A 41 8.77 -0.97 16.69
CA ALA A 41 7.78 -1.73 15.93
C ALA A 41 6.87 -0.82 15.08
N LEU A 42 6.35 0.26 15.69
CA LEU A 42 5.52 1.25 14.99
C LEU A 42 6.31 1.98 13.91
N LEU A 43 7.57 2.32 14.17
CA LEU A 43 8.44 2.94 13.17
C LEU A 43 8.63 2.02 11.96
N GLY A 44 8.93 0.74 12.19
CA GLY A 44 9.10 -0.26 11.13
C GLY A 44 7.83 -0.41 10.28
N ASN A 45 6.67 -0.54 10.93
CA ASN A 45 5.39 -0.65 10.23
C ASN A 45 5.05 0.60 9.40
N THR A 46 5.28 1.78 9.96
CA THR A 46 4.98 3.06 9.29
C THR A 46 5.88 3.27 8.07
N LEU A 47 7.17 2.93 8.18
CA LEU A 47 8.11 3.03 7.06
C LEU A 47 7.74 2.06 5.93
N ALA A 48 7.38 0.81 6.25
CA ALA A 48 6.94 -0.16 5.26
C ALA A 48 5.67 0.31 4.52
N THR A 49 4.69 0.84 5.27
CA THR A 49 3.45 1.40 4.71
C THR A 49 3.73 2.57 3.77
N GLY A 50 4.54 3.54 4.22
CA GLY A 50 4.90 4.72 3.43
C GLY A 50 5.66 4.36 2.15
N ALA A 51 6.63 3.44 2.24
CA ALA A 51 7.38 2.97 1.08
C ALA A 51 6.47 2.29 0.05
N MET A 52 5.52 1.46 0.50
CA MET A 52 4.60 0.79 -0.41
C MET A 52 3.64 1.76 -1.10
N LEU A 53 3.17 2.80 -0.39
CA LEU A 53 2.38 3.86 -1.02
C LEU A 53 3.14 4.55 -2.15
N VAL A 54 4.44 4.86 -1.97
CA VAL A 54 5.27 5.43 -3.04
C VAL A 54 5.30 4.49 -4.26
N VAL A 55 5.51 3.19 -4.06
CA VAL A 55 5.53 2.19 -5.14
C VAL A 55 4.18 2.13 -5.85
N LEU A 56 3.08 1.97 -5.10
CA LEU A 56 1.74 1.80 -5.67
C LEU A 56 1.26 3.05 -6.40
N ILE A 57 1.47 4.23 -5.82
CA ILE A 57 1.09 5.51 -6.46
C ILE A 57 1.89 5.71 -7.76
N THR A 58 3.19 5.41 -7.73
CA THR A 58 4.05 5.58 -8.92
C THR A 58 3.61 4.64 -10.07
N ILE A 59 3.24 3.40 -9.76
CA ILE A 59 2.93 2.39 -10.78
C ILE A 59 1.47 2.47 -11.24
N LEU A 60 0.52 2.67 -10.33
CA LEU A 60 -0.91 2.60 -10.62
C LEU A 60 -1.58 3.98 -10.77
N GLY A 61 -0.91 5.06 -10.36
CA GLY A 61 -1.40 6.45 -10.51
C GLY A 61 -1.80 6.80 -11.94
N PRO A 62 -1.01 6.47 -12.97
CA PRO A 62 -1.38 6.70 -14.37
C PRO A 62 -2.62 5.90 -14.84
N ILE A 63 -3.03 4.85 -14.11
CA ILE A 63 -4.14 3.98 -14.48
C ILE A 63 -5.44 4.45 -13.83
N SER A 64 -5.49 4.52 -12.50
CA SER A 64 -6.72 4.78 -11.76
C SER A 64 -6.80 6.16 -11.11
N GLY A 65 -5.66 6.80 -10.85
CA GLY A 65 -5.51 7.92 -9.92
C GLY A 65 -4.90 7.52 -8.57
N ALA A 66 -4.77 6.21 -8.30
CA ALA A 66 -4.16 5.64 -7.10
C ALA A 66 -4.76 6.18 -5.79
N HIS A 67 -6.08 6.08 -5.64
CA HIS A 67 -6.76 6.56 -4.43
C HIS A 67 -6.54 5.61 -3.25
N PHE A 68 -6.76 4.31 -3.48
CA PHE A 68 -6.65 3.24 -2.50
C PHE A 68 -7.44 3.45 -1.20
N ASN A 69 -8.41 4.36 -1.24
CA ASN A 69 -9.22 4.80 -0.11
C ASN A 69 -10.62 5.16 -0.65
N PRO A 70 -11.71 4.68 -0.03
CA PRO A 70 -13.08 5.01 -0.43
C PRO A 70 -13.40 6.51 -0.47
#